data_AF-A0A7J7IRP6-F1
#
_entry.id   AF-A0A7J7IRP6-F1
#
_cell.length_a   1.000
_cell.length_b   1.000
_cell.length_c   1.000
_cell.angle_alpha   90.00
_cell.angle_beta   90.00
_cell.angle_gamma   90.00
#
_symmetry.space_group_name_H-M   'P 1'
#
loop_
_entity.id
_entity.type
_entity.pdbx_description
1 polymer ?
#
loop_
_entity_poly.entity_id
_entity_poly.type
_entity_poly.pdbx_seq_one_letter_code
_entity_poly.pdbx_strand_id
1 'polypeptide(L)'
;MLQHIVQSSNGTRTQFLGFLGVPGRPPRARRVTRSHGTRPDGLRLCYFPRGGGRHDFSLTSLQSKLSPREVERCEVITRNWIRDFVIELQLCPYARAPFASGQVRIAVSDAAAVKAVERALVQEAALLIQAEPTELATTLLVLPQFYQNDFIRFYASSLALERRWEARDQGRSLVLVFFHPLHVYAKQNAALQRLVPVDSLDYERRAPLPTINLLRGDQVDEVVATGKSAEMLEQNAVRLSQVSLEALEMRFQRLLELNL
;
A
#
# COMPACT_ATOMS: atom_id res chain seq x y z
N MET A 1 25.67 3.82 -14.94
CA MET A 1 26.40 2.54 -14.77
C MET A 1 25.35 1.47 -14.53
N LEU A 2 24.72 1.02 -15.62
CA LEU A 2 23.72 -0.05 -15.68
C LEU A 2 24.44 -1.39 -15.53
N GLN A 3 24.00 -2.29 -14.64
CA GLN A 3 24.19 -3.75 -14.81
C GLN A 3 23.65 -4.61 -13.64
N HIS A 4 22.62 -5.43 -13.95
CA HIS A 4 22.56 -6.90 -13.82
C HIS A 4 21.18 -7.42 -13.34
N ILE A 5 20.38 -7.83 -14.32
CA ILE A 5 19.20 -8.69 -14.14
C ILE A 5 19.72 -10.13 -13.98
N VAL A 6 19.56 -10.70 -12.78
CA VAL A 6 19.67 -12.14 -12.57
C VAL A 6 18.28 -12.73 -12.72
N GLN A 7 18.04 -13.45 -13.82
CA GLN A 7 16.89 -14.33 -13.94
C GLN A 7 17.10 -15.55 -13.03
N SER A 8 16.25 -15.71 -12.02
CA SER A 8 16.11 -16.96 -11.28
C SER A 8 14.84 -17.66 -11.72
N SER A 9 15.01 -18.77 -12.43
CA SER A 9 13.98 -19.73 -12.80
C SER A 9 13.57 -20.55 -11.56
N ASN A 10 12.54 -20.10 -10.86
CA ASN A 10 11.67 -20.94 -10.02
C ASN A 10 10.36 -20.20 -9.78
N GLY A 11 9.23 -20.81 -10.18
CA GLY A 11 7.88 -20.22 -10.23
C GLY A 11 7.33 -19.67 -8.92
N THR A 12 7.86 -18.52 -8.51
CA THR A 12 7.49 -17.74 -7.35
C THR A 12 7.23 -16.33 -7.87
N ARG A 13 6.04 -15.77 -7.60
CA ARG A 13 5.61 -14.42 -8.02
C ARG A 13 6.79 -13.44 -7.93
N THR A 14 7.08 -12.76 -9.04
CA THR A 14 8.06 -11.68 -9.12
C THR A 14 7.69 -10.64 -8.07
N GLN A 15 8.41 -10.67 -6.96
CA GLN A 15 8.20 -9.77 -5.85
C GLN A 15 8.50 -8.35 -6.33
N PHE A 16 7.58 -7.41 -6.08
CA PHE A 16 7.89 -5.97 -6.05
C PHE A 16 8.75 -5.69 -4.80
N LEU A 17 9.90 -6.35 -4.71
CA LEU A 17 10.86 -6.11 -3.65
C LEU A 17 11.47 -4.74 -3.91
N GLY A 18 11.33 -3.84 -2.93
CA GLY A 18 12.39 -2.88 -2.67
C GLY A 18 13.70 -3.66 -2.54
N PHE A 19 14.52 -3.61 -3.58
CA PHE A 19 15.81 -4.27 -3.63
C PHE A 19 16.68 -3.73 -2.50
N LEU A 20 16.95 -4.54 -1.47
CA LEU A 20 18.24 -4.67 -0.78
C LEU A 20 18.24 -5.98 0.03
N GLY A 21 19.27 -6.78 -0.20
CA GLY A 21 19.37 -8.18 0.23
C GLY A 21 19.63 -8.41 1.72
N VAL A 22 19.24 -9.60 2.17
CA VAL A 22 19.66 -10.22 3.44
C VAL A 22 20.31 -11.56 3.09
N PRO A 23 21.51 -11.89 3.62
CA PRO A 23 22.21 -13.14 3.30
C PRO A 23 21.49 -14.36 3.90
N GLY A 24 21.59 -15.47 3.18
CA GLY A 24 20.75 -16.65 3.29
C GLY A 24 20.83 -17.46 4.60
N ARG A 25 19.80 -18.26 4.79
CA ARG A 25 19.65 -19.25 5.88
C ARG A 25 19.88 -20.65 5.30
N PRO A 26 20.62 -21.55 5.97
CA PRO A 26 20.79 -22.93 5.52
C PRO A 26 19.54 -23.80 5.82
N PRO A 27 19.38 -24.96 5.13
CA PRO A 27 18.12 -25.71 5.07
C PRO A 27 17.85 -26.57 6.32
N ARG A 28 16.55 -26.78 6.62
CA ARG A 28 16.07 -27.74 7.64
C ARG A 28 16.05 -29.17 7.11
N ALA A 29 16.46 -30.13 7.96
CA ALA A 29 16.23 -31.55 7.77
C ALA A 29 14.92 -32.03 8.46
N ARG A 30 14.27 -32.98 7.80
CA ARG A 30 13.05 -33.76 8.14
C ARG A 30 13.23 -34.55 9.46
N ARG A 31 12.25 -35.20 10.10
CA ARG A 31 10.96 -35.84 9.77
C ARG A 31 10.33 -36.22 11.14
N VAL A 32 9.02 -36.41 11.27
CA VAL A 32 8.39 -37.58 11.97
C VAL A 32 6.91 -37.66 11.55
N THR A 33 6.47 -38.90 11.37
CA THR A 33 5.19 -39.40 10.84
C THR A 33 4.19 -39.80 11.94
N ARG A 34 2.94 -40.09 11.50
CA ARG A 34 1.83 -40.86 12.14
C ARG A 34 0.94 -40.05 13.11
N SER A 35 -0.37 -40.30 13.25
CA SER A 35 -1.37 -41.19 12.61
C SER A 35 -2.76 -40.87 13.21
N HIS A 36 -3.83 -41.07 12.42
CA HIS A 36 -5.17 -41.59 12.77
C HIS A 36 -5.90 -41.08 14.03
N GLY A 37 -7.10 -40.52 13.83
CA GLY A 37 -8.08 -40.25 14.89
C GLY A 37 -9.46 -39.88 14.33
N THR A 38 -10.33 -40.88 14.32
CA THR A 38 -11.80 -40.94 14.15
C THR A 38 -12.65 -39.68 14.39
N ARG A 39 -13.68 -39.52 13.54
CA ARG A 39 -14.90 -38.71 13.77
C ARG A 39 -15.73 -39.27 14.93
N PRO A 40 -16.57 -38.41 15.55
CA PRO A 40 -17.99 -38.76 15.59
C PRO A 40 -18.93 -37.61 15.21
N ASP A 41 -20.10 -38.02 14.73
CA ASP A 41 -21.28 -37.22 14.40
C ASP A 41 -21.87 -36.45 15.58
N GLY A 42 -22.53 -35.31 15.31
CA GLY A 42 -23.28 -34.57 16.33
C GLY A 42 -23.82 -33.21 15.88
N LEU A 43 -24.87 -33.23 15.05
CA LEU A 43 -25.95 -32.24 14.87
C LEU A 43 -25.82 -30.84 15.54
N ARG A 44 -25.88 -29.78 14.72
CA ARG A 44 -27.07 -28.90 14.59
C ARG A 44 -26.86 -27.84 13.50
N LEU A 45 -27.62 -27.96 12.42
CA LEU A 45 -27.97 -26.83 11.56
C LEU A 45 -28.80 -25.84 12.39
N CYS A 46 -28.29 -24.63 12.59
CA CYS A 46 -29.12 -23.51 13.01
C CYS A 46 -29.67 -22.83 11.76
N TYR A 47 -30.90 -23.20 11.44
CA TYR A 47 -31.84 -22.49 10.59
C TYR A 47 -32.04 -21.05 11.11
N PHE A 48 -31.72 -20.04 10.29
CA PHE A 48 -32.11 -18.66 10.56
C PHE A 48 -33.51 -18.41 9.96
N PRO A 49 -34.48 -17.92 10.75
CA PRO A 49 -35.79 -17.58 10.22
C PRO A 49 -35.71 -16.29 9.40
N ARG A 50 -36.44 -16.26 8.28
CA ARG A 50 -36.82 -15.01 7.60
C ARG A 50 -37.73 -14.22 8.54
N GLY A 51 -37.28 -13.07 9.00
CA GLY A 51 -38.10 -12.14 9.80
C GLY A 51 -37.46 -10.76 9.78
N GLY A 52 -38.17 -9.79 9.21
CA GLY A 52 -37.73 -8.41 9.11
C GLY A 52 -37.47 -7.80 10.49
N GLY A 53 -36.22 -7.38 10.69
CA GLY A 53 -35.80 -6.50 11.76
C GLY A 53 -34.81 -5.53 11.14
N ARG A 54 -35.07 -4.23 11.27
CA ARG A 54 -34.08 -3.20 10.97
C ARG A 54 -32.93 -3.46 11.95
N HIS A 55 -31.86 -4.10 11.49
CA HIS A 55 -30.61 -4.12 12.22
C HIS A 55 -30.04 -2.72 12.10
N ASP A 56 -30.41 -1.88 13.06
CA ASP A 56 -29.63 -0.74 13.46
C ASP A 56 -28.26 -1.28 13.87
N PHE A 57 -27.33 -1.31 12.91
CA PHE A 57 -25.91 -1.39 13.20
C PHE A 57 -25.58 -0.10 13.96
N SER A 58 -25.81 -0.13 15.27
CA SER A 58 -25.28 0.84 16.20
C SER A 58 -23.75 0.75 16.11
N LEU A 59 -23.21 1.52 15.16
CA LEU A 59 -21.81 1.88 15.04
C LEU A 59 -21.44 2.48 16.39
N THR A 60 -20.86 1.67 17.27
CA THR A 60 -20.10 2.20 18.40
C THR A 60 -18.93 2.94 17.78
N SER A 61 -19.16 4.23 17.53
CA SER A 61 -18.20 5.17 17.02
C SER A 61 -17.04 5.18 18.01
N LEU A 62 -15.97 4.48 17.66
CA LEU A 62 -14.64 4.97 18.00
C LEU A 62 -14.55 6.31 17.26
N GLN A 63 -14.93 7.38 17.95
CA GLN A 63 -14.91 8.72 17.41
C GLN A 63 -13.50 8.97 16.90
N SER A 64 -13.35 9.06 15.58
CA SER A 64 -12.12 9.51 14.94
C SER A 64 -11.68 10.79 15.63
N LYS A 65 -10.42 10.86 16.05
CA LYS A 65 -9.84 12.08 16.62
C LYS A 65 -9.69 13.19 15.60
N LEU A 66 -9.80 12.88 14.31
CA LEU A 66 -9.76 13.87 13.23
C LEU A 66 -11.15 14.50 13.08
N SER A 67 -11.20 15.82 13.08
CA SER A 67 -12.39 16.57 12.73
C SER A 67 -12.78 16.33 11.25
N PRO A 68 -14.06 16.52 10.88
CA PRO A 68 -14.50 16.39 9.49
C PRO A 68 -13.68 17.24 8.51
N ARG A 69 -13.30 18.46 8.92
CA ARG A 69 -12.47 19.36 8.10
C ARG A 69 -11.06 18.83 7.88
N GLU A 70 -10.46 18.18 8.88
CA GLU A 70 -9.13 17.56 8.72
C GLU A 70 -9.19 16.35 7.77
N VAL A 71 -10.26 15.56 7.85
CA VAL A 71 -10.49 14.44 6.94
C VAL A 71 -10.63 14.94 5.50
N GLU A 72 -11.53 15.90 5.27
CA GLU A 72 -11.73 16.53 3.95
C GLU A 72 -10.42 17.08 3.38
N ARG A 73 -9.65 17.78 4.23
CA ARG A 73 -8.35 18.31 3.83
C ARG A 73 -7.38 17.21 3.37
N CYS A 74 -7.29 16.10 4.12
CA CYS A 74 -6.44 14.98 3.73
C CYS A 74 -6.88 14.36 2.39
N GLU A 75 -8.19 14.24 2.15
CA GLU A 75 -8.72 13.74 0.88
C GLU A 75 -8.39 14.67 -0.28
N VAL A 76 -8.59 15.98 -0.13
CA VAL A 76 -8.27 16.97 -1.18
C VAL A 76 -6.78 16.97 -1.50
N ILE A 77 -5.91 16.97 -0.48
CA ILE A 77 -4.45 16.87 -0.66
C ILE A 77 -4.09 15.61 -1.45
N THR A 78 -4.63 14.45 -1.06
CA THR A 78 -4.35 13.18 -1.74
C THR A 78 -4.89 13.16 -3.16
N ARG A 79 -6.08 13.72 -3.44
CA ARG A 79 -6.61 13.85 -4.81
C ARG A 79 -5.74 14.72 -5.70
N ASN A 80 -5.29 15.86 -5.17
CA ASN A 80 -4.39 16.76 -5.90
C ASN A 80 -3.04 16.08 -6.16
N TRP A 81 -2.51 15.30 -5.20
CA TRP A 81 -1.29 14.52 -5.42
C TRP A 81 -1.44 13.49 -6.55
N ILE A 82 -2.56 12.75 -6.59
CA ILE A 82 -2.80 11.78 -7.67
C ILE A 82 -2.86 12.50 -9.02
N ARG A 83 -3.60 13.61 -9.11
CA ARG A 83 -3.73 14.39 -10.34
C ARG A 83 -2.40 15.02 -10.76
N ASP A 84 -1.89 15.94 -9.95
CA ASP A 84 -0.82 16.87 -10.30
C ASP A 84 0.58 16.26 -10.23
N PHE A 85 0.72 15.13 -9.53
CA PHE A 85 1.99 14.46 -9.34
C PHE A 85 2.00 13.10 -10.02
N VAL A 86 1.12 12.17 -9.62
CA VAL A 86 1.16 10.79 -10.14
C VAL A 86 0.79 10.74 -11.63
N ILE A 87 -0.30 11.39 -12.03
CA ILE A 87 -0.82 11.35 -13.40
C ILE A 87 -0.03 12.30 -14.32
N GLU A 88 0.16 13.55 -13.90
CA GLU A 88 0.85 14.55 -14.73
C GLU A 88 2.34 14.21 -14.98
N LEU A 89 3.04 13.63 -14.00
CA LEU A 89 4.42 13.14 -14.21
C LEU A 89 4.47 11.72 -14.80
N GLN A 90 3.31 11.11 -15.09
CA GLN A 90 3.20 9.78 -15.68
C GLN A 90 3.93 8.69 -14.87
N LEU A 91 3.83 8.75 -13.53
CA LEU A 91 4.51 7.80 -12.63
C LEU A 91 3.80 6.45 -12.55
N CYS A 92 2.49 6.43 -12.85
CA CYS A 92 1.71 5.21 -12.89
C CYS A 92 0.73 5.26 -14.08
N PRO A 93 0.92 4.43 -15.12
CA PRO A 93 0.02 4.40 -16.28
C PRO A 93 -1.38 3.87 -15.92
N TYR A 94 -1.52 3.18 -14.79
CA TYR A 94 -2.77 2.59 -14.31
C TYR A 94 -3.61 3.55 -13.45
N ALA A 95 -3.09 4.73 -13.08
CA ALA A 95 -3.79 5.64 -12.18
C ALA A 95 -4.90 6.46 -12.86
N ARG A 96 -4.68 6.87 -14.12
CA ARG A 96 -5.55 7.85 -14.80
C ARG A 96 -6.99 7.36 -14.98
N ALA A 97 -7.17 6.16 -15.51
CA ALA A 97 -8.49 5.61 -15.80
C ALA A 97 -9.36 5.45 -14.54
N PRO A 98 -8.94 4.74 -13.48
CA PRO A 98 -9.75 4.60 -12.27
C PRO A 98 -9.96 5.93 -11.54
N PHE A 99 -8.97 6.84 -11.57
CA PHE A 99 -9.12 8.16 -10.96
C PHE A 99 -10.19 9.00 -11.66
N ALA A 100 -10.17 9.05 -13.00
CA ALA A 100 -11.17 9.77 -13.79
C ALA A 100 -12.57 9.17 -13.66
N SER A 101 -12.67 7.85 -13.50
CA SER A 101 -13.93 7.13 -13.32
C SER A 101 -14.46 7.13 -11.87
N GLY A 102 -13.78 7.81 -10.93
CA GLY A 102 -14.21 7.84 -9.52
C GLY A 102 -14.02 6.52 -8.77
N GLN A 103 -13.27 5.57 -9.33
CA GLN A 103 -13.05 4.22 -8.80
C GLN A 103 -11.88 4.15 -7.79
N VAL A 104 -11.36 5.31 -7.37
CA VAL A 104 -10.31 5.41 -6.35
C VAL A 104 -10.95 5.88 -5.05
N ARG A 105 -10.99 4.98 -4.06
CA ARG A 105 -11.40 5.32 -2.70
C ARG A 105 -10.22 5.90 -1.94
N ILE A 106 -10.44 7.01 -1.26
CA ILE A 106 -9.48 7.59 -0.31
C ILE A 106 -10.13 7.44 1.06
N ALA A 107 -9.50 6.68 1.94
CA ALA A 107 -9.97 6.44 3.30
C ALA A 107 -8.99 7.08 4.28
N VAL A 108 -9.42 8.11 5.00
CA VAL A 108 -8.58 8.79 6.00
C VAL A 108 -8.81 8.16 7.37
N SER A 109 -7.73 7.79 8.04
CA SER A 109 -7.78 7.18 9.38
C SER A 109 -6.87 7.90 10.35
N ASP A 110 -7.37 8.11 11.58
CA ASP A 110 -6.60 8.66 12.71
C ASP A 110 -5.65 7.63 13.37
N ALA A 111 -5.48 6.46 12.75
CA ALA A 111 -4.64 5.39 13.27
C ALA A 111 -3.16 5.82 13.39
N ALA A 112 -2.72 6.14 14.61
CA ALA A 112 -1.35 6.56 14.91
C ALA A 112 -0.42 5.40 15.35
N ALA A 113 -0.94 4.19 15.50
CA ALA A 113 -0.19 3.03 15.98
C ALA A 113 -0.39 1.81 15.08
N VAL A 114 0.63 0.95 14.99
CA VAL A 114 0.65 -0.21 14.09
C VAL A 114 -0.61 -1.10 14.22
N LYS A 115 -1.08 -1.35 15.44
CA LYS A 115 -2.29 -2.15 15.67
C LYS A 115 -3.58 -1.46 15.19
N ALA A 116 -3.64 -0.15 15.26
CA ALA A 116 -4.76 0.62 14.73
C ALA A 116 -4.73 0.63 13.19
N VAL A 117 -3.54 0.79 12.60
CA VAL A 117 -3.35 0.70 11.15
C VAL A 117 -3.77 -0.67 10.62
N GLU A 118 -3.43 -1.76 11.31
CA GLU A 118 -3.91 -3.10 10.92
C GLU A 118 -5.44 -3.22 10.90
N ARG A 119 -6.13 -2.60 11.86
CA ARG A 119 -7.60 -2.64 11.89
C ARG A 119 -8.20 -1.85 10.73
N ALA A 120 -7.71 -0.64 10.50
CA ALA A 120 -8.13 0.18 9.36
C ALA A 120 -7.85 -0.54 8.03
N LEU A 121 -6.69 -1.18 7.91
CA LEU A 121 -6.31 -1.98 6.75
C LEU A 121 -7.29 -3.14 6.50
N VAL A 122 -7.65 -3.90 7.53
CA VAL A 122 -8.62 -5.00 7.40
C VAL A 122 -10.01 -4.50 6.99
N GLN A 123 -10.45 -3.37 7.53
CA GLN A 123 -11.75 -2.77 7.18
C GLN A 123 -11.78 -2.35 5.70
N GLU A 124 -10.77 -1.60 5.27
CA GLU A 124 -10.69 -1.12 3.88
C GLU A 124 -10.44 -2.26 2.88
N ALA A 125 -9.68 -3.28 3.27
CA ALA A 125 -9.53 -4.49 2.46
C ALA A 125 -10.84 -5.25 2.27
N ALA A 126 -11.65 -5.37 3.33
CA ALA A 126 -12.95 -6.03 3.23
C ALA A 126 -13.88 -5.30 2.26
N LEU A 127 -13.91 -3.96 2.31
CA LEU A 127 -14.67 -3.14 1.36
C LEU A 127 -14.19 -3.33 -0.08
N LEU A 128 -12.87 -3.28 -0.32
CA LEU A 128 -12.30 -3.46 -1.66
C LEU A 128 -12.56 -4.86 -2.22
N ILE A 129 -12.48 -5.91 -1.39
CA ILE A 129 -12.72 -7.29 -1.81
C ILE A 129 -14.20 -7.52 -2.15
N GLN A 130 -15.13 -6.88 -1.42
CA GLN A 130 -16.57 -7.05 -1.64
C GLN A 130 -17.11 -6.26 -2.83
N ALA A 131 -16.48 -5.13 -3.17
CA ALA A 131 -16.90 -4.29 -4.28
C ALA A 131 -16.43 -4.85 -5.63
N GLU A 132 -17.23 -4.64 -6.68
CA GLU A 132 -16.84 -4.99 -8.04
C GLU A 132 -15.67 -4.10 -8.50
N PRO A 133 -14.71 -4.62 -9.30
CA PRO A 133 -13.57 -3.82 -9.79
C PRO A 133 -13.97 -2.57 -10.60
N THR A 134 -15.14 -2.60 -11.24
CA THR A 134 -15.71 -1.48 -12.00
C THR A 134 -16.36 -0.42 -11.12
N GLU A 135 -16.65 -0.71 -9.85
CA GLU A 135 -17.17 0.25 -8.87
C GLU A 135 -16.02 0.83 -8.04
N LEU A 136 -15.10 -0.05 -7.62
CA LEU A 136 -13.97 0.30 -6.78
C LEU A 136 -12.71 -0.44 -7.23
N ALA A 137 -11.82 0.26 -7.92
CA ALA A 137 -10.60 -0.32 -8.45
C ALA A 137 -9.52 -0.46 -7.38
N THR A 138 -9.37 0.54 -6.51
CA THR A 138 -8.30 0.59 -5.51
C THR A 138 -8.67 1.49 -4.31
N THR A 139 -7.99 1.27 -3.19
CA THR A 139 -8.15 2.09 -1.98
C THR A 139 -6.81 2.65 -1.51
N LEU A 140 -6.76 3.97 -1.29
CA LEU A 140 -5.68 4.66 -0.61
C LEU A 140 -6.08 4.92 0.85
N LEU A 141 -5.47 4.17 1.76
CA LEU A 141 -5.58 4.38 3.20
C LEU A 141 -4.57 5.46 3.64
N VAL A 142 -5.07 6.66 3.93
CA VAL A 142 -4.29 7.85 4.30
C VAL A 142 -4.21 7.95 5.82
N LEU A 143 -2.99 8.09 6.35
CA LEU A 143 -2.67 7.94 7.77
C LEU A 143 -1.91 9.18 8.29
N PRO A 144 -2.55 10.35 8.40
CA PRO A 144 -1.88 11.61 8.75
C PRO A 144 -1.15 11.55 10.09
N GLN A 145 -1.58 10.72 11.04
CA GLN A 145 -0.95 10.61 12.37
C GLN A 145 0.09 9.47 12.47
N PHE A 146 0.28 8.66 11.43
CA PHE A 146 1.16 7.48 11.48
C PHE A 146 2.58 7.81 11.01
N TYR A 147 3.44 8.16 11.97
CA TYR A 147 4.87 8.42 11.75
C TYR A 147 5.19 9.43 10.63
N GLN A 148 4.33 10.43 10.40
CA GLN A 148 4.45 11.42 9.32
C GLN A 148 5.85 12.07 9.21
N ASN A 149 6.50 12.32 10.35
CA ASN A 149 7.82 12.95 10.44
C ASN A 149 8.95 11.96 10.79
N ASP A 150 8.68 10.65 10.75
CA ASP A 150 9.63 9.59 11.11
C ASP A 150 9.58 8.43 10.10
N PHE A 151 10.22 8.65 8.95
CA PHE A 151 10.30 7.65 7.88
C PHE A 151 10.92 6.33 8.35
N ILE A 152 11.91 6.35 9.25
CA ILE A 152 12.59 5.14 9.69
C ILE A 152 11.63 4.23 10.44
N ARG A 153 10.83 4.80 11.36
CA ARG A 153 9.78 4.02 12.05
C ARG A 153 8.66 3.61 11.12
N PHE A 154 8.27 4.47 10.17
CA PHE A 154 7.29 4.13 9.16
C PHE A 154 7.74 2.91 8.34
N TYR A 155 8.95 2.95 7.80
CA TYR A 155 9.54 1.88 6.99
C TYR A 155 9.69 0.56 7.77
N ALA A 156 10.21 0.60 8.99
CA ALA A 156 10.28 -0.59 9.83
C ALA A 156 8.89 -1.18 10.11
N SER A 157 7.88 -0.31 10.29
CA SER A 157 6.50 -0.70 10.52
C SER A 157 5.82 -1.23 9.26
N SER A 158 6.12 -0.69 8.07
CA SER A 158 5.56 -1.17 6.79
C SER A 158 6.02 -2.59 6.50
N LEU A 159 7.30 -2.90 6.69
CA LEU A 159 7.84 -4.26 6.57
C LEU A 159 7.19 -5.24 7.54
N ALA A 160 6.83 -4.79 8.75
CA ALA A 160 6.12 -5.61 9.73
C ALA A 160 4.64 -5.77 9.39
N LEU A 161 3.99 -4.74 8.83
CA LEU A 161 2.60 -4.78 8.37
C LEU A 161 2.46 -5.71 7.16
N GLU A 162 3.30 -5.56 6.16
CA GLU A 162 3.31 -6.38 4.94
C GLU A 162 3.48 -7.87 5.25
N ARG A 163 4.51 -8.25 6.02
CA ARG A 163 4.71 -9.65 6.43
C ARG A 163 3.49 -10.24 7.15
N ARG A 164 2.83 -9.46 8.00
CA ARG A 164 1.60 -9.91 8.69
C ARG A 164 0.40 -9.92 7.77
N TRP A 165 0.34 -9.04 6.78
CA TRP A 165 -0.69 -9.02 5.77
C TRP A 165 -0.63 -10.25 4.88
N GLU A 166 0.55 -10.57 4.35
CA GLU A 166 0.81 -11.76 3.53
C GLU A 166 0.48 -13.08 4.25
N ALA A 167 0.63 -13.11 5.57
CA ALA A 167 0.28 -14.27 6.39
C ALA A 167 -1.24 -14.46 6.59
N ARG A 168 -2.07 -13.50 6.18
CA ARG A 168 -3.54 -13.62 6.19
C ARG A 168 -4.04 -14.18 4.86
N ASP A 169 -5.21 -14.81 4.88
CA ASP A 169 -5.85 -15.30 3.66
C ASP A 169 -6.11 -14.17 2.64
N GLN A 170 -6.50 -12.98 3.12
CA GLN A 170 -6.68 -11.79 2.27
C GLN A 170 -5.37 -11.26 1.67
N GLY A 171 -4.22 -11.62 2.24
CA GLY A 171 -2.90 -11.18 1.78
C GLY A 171 -2.58 -11.63 0.35
N ARG A 172 -3.27 -12.67 -0.13
CA ARG A 172 -3.16 -13.13 -1.53
C ARG A 172 -4.06 -12.35 -2.50
N SER A 173 -5.15 -11.78 -1.99
CA SER A 173 -6.15 -11.05 -2.78
C SER A 173 -5.74 -9.60 -3.01
N LEU A 174 -4.99 -8.98 -2.09
CA LEU A 174 -4.57 -7.60 -2.19
C LEU A 174 -3.08 -7.41 -1.96
N VAL A 175 -2.45 -6.58 -2.79
CA VAL A 175 -1.06 -6.14 -2.67
C VAL A 175 -1.01 -4.76 -2.00
N LEU A 176 -0.12 -4.58 -1.03
CA LEU A 176 0.07 -3.32 -0.34
C LEU A 176 1.22 -2.54 -0.96
N VAL A 177 1.02 -1.23 -1.17
CA VAL A 177 2.07 -0.33 -1.63
C VAL A 177 2.15 0.88 -0.70
N PHE A 178 3.32 1.11 -0.13
CA PHE A 178 3.52 2.14 0.90
C PHE A 178 4.14 3.41 0.31
N PHE A 179 3.65 4.57 0.76
CA PHE A 179 4.17 5.89 0.41
C PHE A 179 4.37 6.73 1.68
N HIS A 180 5.39 7.59 1.67
CA HIS A 180 5.71 8.44 2.82
C HIS A 180 6.29 9.80 2.38
N PRO A 181 5.97 10.93 3.05
CA PRO A 181 6.47 12.26 2.65
C PRO A 181 8.00 12.34 2.60
N LEU A 182 8.64 11.66 3.54
CA LEU A 182 10.09 11.63 3.71
C LEU A 182 10.71 10.33 3.16
N HIS A 183 10.07 9.65 2.20
CA HIS A 183 10.65 8.46 1.60
C HIS A 183 12.03 8.77 1.01
N VAL A 184 12.98 7.88 1.27
CA VAL A 184 14.29 7.85 0.62
C VAL A 184 14.64 6.40 0.28
N TYR A 185 15.10 6.15 -0.94
CA TYR A 185 15.66 4.87 -1.31
C TYR A 185 17.02 4.69 -0.63
N ALA A 186 17.25 3.49 -0.08
CA ALA A 186 18.54 3.15 0.51
C ALA A 186 19.61 3.15 -0.59
N LYS A 187 20.53 4.12 -0.53
CA LYS A 187 21.68 4.17 -1.43
C LYS A 187 22.72 3.17 -0.96
N GLN A 188 23.37 2.47 -1.89
CA GLN A 188 24.48 1.57 -1.58
C GLN A 188 25.52 2.37 -0.76
N ASN A 189 25.83 1.93 0.46
CA ASN A 189 26.72 2.55 1.46
C ASN A 189 26.15 3.67 2.35
N ALA A 190 24.93 4.16 2.10
CA ALA A 190 24.27 5.09 3.02
C ALA A 190 23.34 4.30 3.94
N ALA A 191 23.73 4.11 5.21
CA ALA A 191 22.77 3.74 6.23
C ALA A 191 21.58 4.73 6.16
N LEU A 192 20.35 4.25 6.39
CA LEU A 192 19.12 5.05 6.43
C LEU A 192 19.23 6.13 7.53
N GLN A 193 19.98 7.19 7.25
CA GLN A 193 20.21 8.33 8.12
C GLN A 193 19.49 9.54 7.52
N ARG A 194 19.00 10.44 8.37
CA ARG A 194 18.31 11.68 7.99
C ARG A 194 19.15 12.65 7.14
N LEU A 195 20.42 12.33 6.89
CA LEU A 195 21.39 13.18 6.19
C LEU A 195 21.64 12.75 4.73
N VAL A 196 20.95 11.71 4.23
CA VAL A 196 21.06 11.34 2.82
C VAL A 196 20.34 12.39 1.96
N PRO A 197 21.00 13.00 0.97
CA PRO A 197 20.36 13.95 0.07
C PRO A 197 19.21 13.30 -0.68
N VAL A 198 18.08 14.02 -0.74
CA VAL A 198 16.89 13.61 -1.49
C VAL A 198 17.26 13.45 -2.96
N ASP A 199 16.83 12.34 -3.55
CA ASP A 199 16.97 12.04 -4.96
C ASP A 199 15.66 12.31 -5.70
N SER A 200 15.72 12.64 -7.00
CA SER A 200 14.48 12.78 -7.77
C SER A 200 13.72 11.45 -7.84
N LEU A 201 14.42 10.31 -7.84
CA LEU A 201 13.80 8.98 -7.82
C LEU A 201 12.98 8.73 -6.55
N ASP A 202 13.33 9.35 -5.42
CA ASP A 202 12.58 9.18 -4.16
C ASP A 202 11.11 9.59 -4.32
N TYR A 203 10.84 10.55 -5.21
CA TYR A 203 9.50 11.04 -5.50
C TYR A 203 8.57 10.00 -6.15
N GLU A 204 9.11 8.88 -6.64
CA GLU A 204 8.28 7.74 -7.05
C GLU A 204 7.48 7.16 -5.87
N ARG A 205 8.02 7.25 -4.65
CA ARG A 205 7.43 6.69 -3.42
C ARG A 205 7.05 7.75 -2.38
N ARG A 206 7.16 9.04 -2.73
CA ARG A 206 6.68 10.12 -1.88
C ARG A 206 5.20 10.40 -2.12
N ALA A 207 4.49 10.59 -1.02
CA ALA A 207 3.12 11.09 -0.98
C ALA A 207 3.03 12.16 0.12
N PRO A 208 2.15 13.18 0.00
CA PRO A 208 2.09 14.30 0.95
C PRO A 208 1.74 13.86 2.38
N LEU A 209 1.10 12.70 2.53
CA LEU A 209 0.78 12.07 3.80
C LEU A 209 1.19 10.58 3.75
N PRO A 210 1.54 9.96 4.89
CA PRO A 210 1.74 8.51 4.96
C PRO A 210 0.52 7.78 4.40
N THR A 211 0.74 6.93 3.42
CA THR A 211 -0.35 6.31 2.65
C THR A 211 -0.04 4.86 2.35
N ILE A 212 -1.05 3.99 2.47
CA ILE A 212 -1.01 2.60 2.02
C ILE A 212 -2.01 2.46 0.88
N ASN A 213 -1.53 2.07 -0.30
CA ASN A 213 -2.37 1.74 -1.43
C ASN A 213 -2.67 0.24 -1.45
N LEU A 214 -3.95 -0.12 -1.51
CA LEU A 214 -4.43 -1.49 -1.61
C LEU A 214 -4.80 -1.75 -3.07
N LEU A 215 -4.02 -2.62 -3.70
CA LEU A 215 -4.19 -3.03 -5.10
C LEU A 215 -4.77 -4.44 -5.17
N ARG A 216 -5.60 -4.72 -6.18
CA ARG A 216 -6.12 -6.07 -6.44
C ARG A 216 -4.99 -6.96 -6.97
N GLY A 217 -4.73 -8.08 -6.29
CA GLY A 217 -3.56 -8.91 -6.53
C GLY A 217 -3.56 -9.62 -7.88
N ASP A 218 -4.74 -10.01 -8.37
CA ASP A 218 -4.94 -10.57 -9.71
C ASP A 218 -4.54 -9.57 -10.81
N GLN A 219 -5.00 -8.33 -10.71
CA GLN A 219 -4.65 -7.27 -11.66
C GLN A 219 -3.14 -6.93 -11.62
N VAL A 220 -2.55 -6.92 -10.43
CA VAL A 220 -1.09 -6.73 -10.29
C VAL A 220 -0.32 -7.87 -10.95
N ASP A 221 -0.73 -9.12 -10.71
CA ASP A 221 -0.10 -10.30 -11.31
C ASP A 221 -0.17 -10.27 -12.84
N GLU A 222 -1.32 -9.91 -13.42
CA GLU A 222 -1.48 -9.74 -14.87
C GLU A 222 -0.49 -8.73 -15.44
N VAL A 223 -0.37 -7.56 -14.81
CA VAL A 223 0.55 -6.52 -15.25
C VAL A 223 2.01 -7.00 -15.13
N VAL A 224 2.37 -7.62 -14.01
CA VAL A 224 3.72 -8.16 -13.78
C VAL A 224 4.07 -9.22 -14.81
N ALA A 225 3.14 -10.10 -15.18
CA ALA A 225 3.35 -11.13 -16.19
C ALA A 225 3.66 -10.55 -17.58
N THR A 226 3.21 -9.33 -17.87
CA THR A 226 3.54 -8.63 -19.15
C THR A 226 4.90 -7.95 -19.16
N GLY A 227 5.59 -7.86 -18.02
CA GLY A 227 6.85 -7.11 -17.88
C GLY A 227 6.70 -5.58 -17.81
N LYS A 228 5.50 -5.04 -18.05
CA LYS A 228 5.22 -3.59 -18.04
C LYS A 228 5.52 -2.91 -16.69
N SER A 229 5.44 -3.66 -15.59
CA SER A 229 5.83 -3.17 -14.26
C SER A 229 7.30 -2.73 -14.18
N ALA A 230 8.21 -3.52 -14.74
CA ALA A 230 9.65 -3.20 -14.71
C ALA A 230 9.95 -2.02 -15.63
N GLU A 231 9.38 -2.04 -16.84
CA GLU A 231 9.49 -0.95 -17.81
C GLU A 231 8.98 0.38 -17.22
N MET A 232 7.85 0.34 -16.49
CA MET A 232 7.30 1.51 -15.80
C MET A 232 8.30 2.11 -14.80
N LEU A 233 8.95 1.30 -13.96
CA LEU A 233 9.94 1.79 -12.98
C LEU A 233 11.16 2.42 -13.67
N GLU A 234 11.65 1.80 -14.76
CA GLU A 234 12.77 2.35 -15.53
C GLU A 234 12.39 3.70 -16.18
N GLN A 235 11.19 3.78 -16.76
CA GLN A 235 10.69 5.02 -17.34
C GLN A 235 10.47 6.10 -16.28
N ASN A 236 10.00 5.74 -15.08
CA ASN A 236 9.86 6.67 -13.96
C ASN A 236 11.20 7.29 -13.59
N ALA A 237 12.25 6.48 -13.48
CA ALA A 237 13.60 6.97 -13.20
C ALA A 237 14.07 7.97 -14.27
N VAL A 238 13.82 7.69 -15.56
CA VAL A 238 14.14 8.62 -16.65
C VAL A 238 13.33 9.91 -16.53
N ARG A 239 12.00 9.84 -16.39
CA ARG A 239 11.12 11.03 -16.29
C ARG A 239 11.50 11.90 -15.09
N LEU A 240 11.70 11.29 -13.92
CA LEU A 240 12.08 12.01 -12.71
C LEU A 240 13.47 12.63 -12.81
N SER A 241 14.41 12.02 -13.53
CA SER A 241 15.74 12.61 -13.79
C SER A 241 15.70 13.85 -14.68
N GLN A 242 14.64 14.03 -15.47
CA GLN A 242 14.44 15.18 -16.36
C GLN A 242 13.79 16.39 -15.67
N VAL A 243 13.28 16.22 -14.45
CA VAL A 243 12.71 17.30 -13.65
C VAL A 243 13.70 17.68 -12.56
N SER A 244 13.99 18.98 -12.39
CA SER A 244 14.89 19.42 -11.33
C SER A 244 14.31 19.07 -9.96
N LEU A 245 15.19 18.77 -8.99
CA LEU A 245 14.78 18.46 -7.62
C LEU A 245 13.97 19.60 -7.00
N GLU A 246 14.39 20.85 -7.23
CA GLU A 246 13.66 22.05 -6.81
C GLU A 246 12.24 22.12 -7.39
N ALA A 247 12.06 21.79 -8.68
CA ALA A 247 10.74 21.77 -9.28
C ALA A 247 9.84 20.66 -8.71
N LEU A 248 10.41 19.50 -8.38
CA LEU A 248 9.67 18.43 -7.69
C LEU A 248 9.29 18.86 -6.27
N GLU A 249 10.21 19.48 -5.53
CA GLU A 249 9.97 20.01 -4.18
C GLU A 249 8.87 21.08 -4.19
N MET A 250 8.94 22.06 -5.08
CA MET A 250 7.92 23.10 -5.20
C MET A 250 6.54 22.53 -5.53
N ARG A 251 6.46 21.57 -6.48
CA ARG A 251 5.20 20.87 -6.78
C ARG A 251 4.65 20.18 -5.54
N PHE A 252 5.51 19.53 -4.77
CA PHE A 252 5.11 18.79 -3.59
C PHE A 252 4.68 19.70 -2.43
N GLN A 253 5.39 20.80 -2.18
CA GLN A 253 5.03 21.80 -1.17
C GLN A 253 3.69 22.46 -1.48
N ARG A 254 3.43 22.77 -2.76
CA ARG A 254 2.16 23.34 -3.20
C ARG A 254 0.95 22.47 -2.83
N LEU A 255 1.10 21.14 -2.78
CA LEU A 255 0.03 20.23 -2.34
C LEU A 255 -0.35 20.47 -0.86
N LEU A 256 0.62 20.85 -0.04
CA LEU A 256 0.45 21.07 1.41
C LEU A 256 -0.07 22.48 1.70
N GLU A 257 0.36 23.48 0.92
CA GLU A 257 0.03 24.90 1.08
C GLU A 257 -1.36 25.27 0.55
N LEU A 258 -1.78 24.72 -0.60
CA LEU A 258 -3.08 25.05 -1.23
C LEU A 258 -4.31 24.64 -0.40
N ASN A 259 -4.11 24.04 0.77
CA ASN A 259 -5.15 23.49 1.62
C ASN A 259 -5.06 23.99 3.08
N LEU A 260 -4.27 25.05 3.35
CA LEU A 260 -4.30 25.86 4.58
C LEU A 260 -5.35 26.97 4.45
#